data_AF-A0A1Y3FX83-F1
#
_entry.id   AF-A0A1Y3FX83-F1
#
_cell.length_a   1.000
_cell.length_b   1.000
_cell.length_c   1.000
_cell.angle_alpha   90.00
_cell.angle_beta   90.00
_cell.angle_gamma   90.00
#
_symmetry.space_group_name_H-M   'P 1'
#
loop_
_entity.id
_entity.type
_entity.pdbx_description
1 polymer ?
#
loop_
_entity_poly.entity_id
_entity_poly.type
_entity_poly.pdbx_seq_one_letter_code
_entity_poly.pdbx_strand_id
1 'polypeptide(L)'
;MIFKEWYETQKILTKEDLMFDPEVNGLQWDQVTYGGLYDQQLMLINDEKLPVNGTVYEFWDENENNEIGEYRGYKNGFIDGQMVDFYRNKNIKEIAIAHEGTTMGPFIHFYENGSIKEEKFYSFGYNILIIKYDKNKNIIEKKYNYGTFFEEKLKKECPDLYEMFISKIEFFV
;
A
#
# COMPACT_ATOMS: atom_id res chain seq x y z
N MET A 1 -12.10 5.90 13.65
CA MET A 1 -11.15 5.80 12.54
C MET A 1 -10.79 7.19 12.10
N ILE A 2 -9.50 7.43 11.88
CA ILE A 2 -8.98 8.69 11.37
C ILE A 2 -9.00 8.71 9.84
N PHE A 3 -8.79 7.58 9.15
CA PHE A 3 -8.66 7.53 7.69
C PHE A 3 -9.91 7.01 6.99
N LYS A 4 -11.09 7.25 7.58
CA LYS A 4 -12.36 6.77 7.03
C LYS A 4 -12.66 7.35 5.66
N GLU A 5 -12.59 8.67 5.53
CA GLU A 5 -12.89 9.36 4.27
C GLU A 5 -11.93 8.93 3.17
N TRP A 6 -10.64 8.81 3.49
CA TRP A 6 -9.65 8.29 2.55
C TRP A 6 -10.00 6.88 2.09
N TYR A 7 -10.30 5.96 3.00
CA TYR A 7 -10.63 4.58 2.65
C TYR A 7 -11.88 4.49 1.77
N GLU A 8 -12.91 5.27 2.06
CA GLU A 8 -14.16 5.30 1.30
C GLU A 8 -13.99 5.82 -0.14
N THR A 9 -12.89 6.53 -0.44
CA THR A 9 -12.56 6.97 -1.80
C THR A 9 -11.80 5.92 -2.62
N GLN A 10 -11.33 4.83 -2.01
CA GLN A 10 -10.52 3.83 -2.70
C GLN A 10 -11.40 2.87 -3.51
N LYS A 11 -11.16 2.78 -4.83
CA LYS A 11 -11.67 1.65 -5.63
C LYS A 11 -10.83 0.42 -5.28
N ILE A 12 -11.49 -0.67 -4.92
CA ILE A 12 -10.84 -1.98 -4.73
C ILE A 12 -11.02 -2.76 -6.03
N LEU A 13 -9.92 -3.26 -6.59
CA LEU A 13 -9.95 -3.98 -7.84
C LEU A 13 -10.53 -5.38 -7.63
N THR A 14 -11.45 -5.75 -8.52
CA THR A 14 -12.01 -7.10 -8.62
C THR A 14 -11.09 -8.01 -9.44
N LYS A 15 -11.41 -9.30 -9.46
CA LYS A 15 -10.73 -10.27 -10.33
C LYS A 15 -10.93 -9.92 -11.80
N GLU A 16 -12.13 -9.48 -12.15
CA GLU A 16 -12.46 -9.06 -13.50
C GLU A 16 -11.68 -7.80 -13.90
N ASP A 17 -11.53 -6.82 -13.00
CA ASP A 17 -10.67 -5.65 -13.25
C ASP A 17 -9.23 -6.09 -13.53
N LEU A 18 -8.64 -6.92 -12.66
CA LEU A 18 -7.25 -7.39 -12.82
C LEU A 18 -7.04 -8.20 -14.10
N MET A 19 -8.01 -9.02 -14.50
CA MET A 19 -7.84 -9.91 -15.66
C MET A 19 -8.17 -9.24 -17.00
N PHE A 20 -9.07 -8.26 -17.02
CA PHE A 20 -9.68 -7.80 -18.27
C PHE A 20 -9.69 -6.28 -18.46
N ASP A 21 -9.38 -5.48 -17.44
CA ASP A 21 -9.28 -4.02 -17.61
C ASP A 21 -7.90 -3.67 -18.22
N PRO A 22 -7.85 -3.18 -19.46
CA PRO A 22 -6.58 -2.83 -20.11
C PRO A 22 -5.86 -1.68 -19.41
N GLU A 23 -6.55 -0.82 -18.66
CA GLU A 23 -5.94 0.28 -17.90
C GLU A 23 -5.26 -0.23 -16.63
N VAL A 24 -5.74 -1.34 -16.06
CA VAL A 24 -5.12 -1.99 -14.91
C VAL A 24 -3.85 -2.74 -15.32
N ASN A 25 -3.85 -3.30 -16.54
CA ASN A 25 -2.78 -4.14 -17.09
C ASN A 25 -2.30 -5.17 -16.06
N GLY A 26 -3.21 -6.08 -15.68
CA GLY A 26 -2.93 -7.04 -14.64
C GLY A 26 -1.97 -8.15 -15.08
N LEU A 27 -0.98 -8.42 -14.24
CA LEU A 27 0.03 -9.46 -14.42
C LEU A 27 0.04 -10.38 -13.20
N GLN A 28 0.20 -11.68 -13.41
CA GLN A 28 0.43 -12.63 -12.32
C GLN A 28 1.90 -12.61 -11.89
N TRP A 29 2.15 -12.94 -10.61
CA TRP A 29 3.50 -12.98 -10.05
C TRP A 29 4.48 -13.92 -10.80
N ASP A 30 3.99 -14.97 -11.44
CA ASP A 30 4.78 -15.89 -12.26
C ASP A 30 5.24 -15.29 -13.61
N GLN A 31 4.73 -14.11 -13.97
CA GLN A 31 5.09 -13.38 -15.19
C GLN A 31 6.17 -12.33 -14.96
N VAL A 32 6.63 -12.16 -13.71
CA VAL A 32 7.53 -11.08 -13.29
C VAL A 32 8.66 -11.57 -12.39
N THR A 33 9.78 -10.86 -12.39
CA THR A 33 10.95 -11.15 -11.54
C THR A 33 11.58 -9.86 -11.06
N TYR A 34 12.24 -9.89 -9.90
CA TYR A 34 13.13 -8.80 -9.52
C TYR A 34 14.36 -8.76 -10.42
N GLY A 35 14.85 -7.55 -10.69
CA GLY A 35 16.00 -7.28 -11.54
C GLY A 35 16.16 -5.77 -11.79
N GLY A 36 16.68 -5.42 -12.97
CA GLY A 36 16.88 -4.03 -13.36
C GLY A 36 18.01 -3.35 -12.57
N LEU A 37 17.89 -2.04 -12.36
CA LEU A 37 18.93 -1.29 -11.66
C LEU A 37 18.99 -1.72 -10.18
N TYR A 38 20.15 -2.21 -9.76
CA TYR A 38 20.41 -2.70 -8.40
C TYR A 38 19.51 -3.84 -7.91
N ASP A 39 18.86 -4.58 -8.82
CA ASP A 39 17.90 -5.64 -8.51
C ASP A 39 16.71 -5.17 -7.65
N GLN A 40 16.32 -3.90 -7.79
CA GLN A 40 15.22 -3.28 -7.04
C GLN A 40 13.94 -3.10 -7.86
N GLN A 41 13.99 -3.37 -9.17
CA GLN A 41 12.85 -3.22 -10.06
C GLN A 41 12.17 -4.56 -10.32
N LEU A 42 10.87 -4.53 -10.47
CA LEU A 42 10.08 -5.62 -10.99
C LEU A 42 10.08 -5.56 -12.52
N MET A 43 10.50 -6.66 -13.13
CA MET A 43 10.72 -6.80 -14.57
C MET A 43 9.87 -7.93 -15.12
N LEU A 44 9.45 -7.84 -16.37
CA LEU A 44 8.76 -8.95 -17.05
C LEU A 44 9.72 -10.14 -17.24
N ILE A 45 9.21 -11.35 -17.06
CA ILE A 45 9.89 -12.59 -17.46
C ILE A 45 9.66 -12.79 -18.95
N ASN A 46 10.46 -12.09 -19.75
CA ASN A 46 10.53 -12.22 -21.20
C ASN A 46 11.96 -11.92 -21.69
N ASP A 47 12.18 -12.02 -23.00
CA ASP A 47 13.50 -11.77 -23.60
C ASP A 47 13.99 -10.33 -23.39
N GLU A 48 13.06 -9.37 -23.37
CA GLU A 48 13.37 -7.93 -23.26
C GLU A 48 13.62 -7.48 -21.82
N LYS A 49 13.10 -8.21 -20.83
CA LYS A 49 13.16 -7.90 -19.39
C LYS A 49 12.81 -6.45 -19.11
N LEU A 50 11.65 -5.98 -19.59
CA LEU A 50 11.22 -4.60 -19.39
C LEU A 50 10.66 -4.36 -17.98
N PRO A 51 10.83 -3.15 -17.40
CA PRO A 51 10.22 -2.80 -16.12
C PRO A 51 8.69 -2.86 -16.20
N VAL A 52 8.07 -3.39 -15.15
CA VAL A 52 6.61 -3.53 -15.06
C VAL A 52 5.93 -2.16 -14.96
N ASN A 53 4.86 -2.00 -15.74
CA ASN A 53 3.91 -0.89 -15.65
C ASN A 53 2.50 -1.48 -15.66
N GLY A 54 1.82 -1.52 -14.52
CA GLY A 54 0.55 -2.22 -14.36
C GLY A 54 0.36 -2.74 -12.95
N THR A 55 -0.63 -3.60 -12.74
CA THR A 55 -0.91 -4.19 -11.43
C THR A 55 -0.46 -5.65 -11.40
N VAL A 56 0.34 -6.03 -10.41
CA VAL A 56 0.71 -7.44 -10.20
C VAL A 56 -0.17 -8.03 -9.10
N TYR A 57 -0.66 -9.25 -9.30
CA TYR A 57 -1.54 -9.93 -8.36
C TYR A 57 -1.19 -11.40 -8.16
N GLU A 58 -1.63 -11.95 -7.03
CA GLU A 58 -1.53 -13.37 -6.69
C GLU A 58 -2.90 -13.96 -6.35
N PHE A 59 -3.09 -15.24 -6.64
CA PHE A 59 -4.21 -16.02 -6.09
C PHE A 59 -3.77 -16.76 -4.82
N TRP A 60 -4.72 -17.06 -3.94
CA TRP A 60 -4.45 -17.88 -2.74
C TRP A 60 -4.07 -19.34 -3.05
N ASP A 61 -4.68 -19.91 -4.09
CA ASP A 61 -4.45 -21.26 -4.59
C ASP A 61 -4.85 -21.29 -6.08
N GLU A 62 -4.03 -21.94 -6.90
CA GLU A 62 -4.30 -22.16 -8.33
C GLU A 62 -5.41 -23.21 -8.56
N ASN A 63 -5.72 -24.03 -7.56
CA ASN A 63 -6.61 -25.19 -7.69
C ASN A 63 -8.03 -24.96 -7.13
N GLU A 64 -8.26 -23.90 -6.34
CA GLU A 64 -9.59 -23.57 -5.77
C GLU A 64 -10.03 -22.14 -6.13
N ASN A 65 -10.82 -22.03 -7.20
CA ASN A 65 -11.55 -20.84 -7.66
C ASN A 65 -10.73 -19.59 -8.05
N ASN A 66 -9.40 -19.62 -7.91
CA ASN A 66 -8.50 -18.51 -8.23
C ASN A 66 -8.99 -17.20 -7.57
N GLU A 67 -9.13 -17.23 -6.25
CA GLU A 67 -9.49 -16.05 -5.45
C GLU A 67 -8.23 -15.21 -5.18
N ILE A 68 -8.33 -13.88 -5.35
CA ILE A 68 -7.20 -12.98 -5.18
C ILE A 68 -6.72 -13.01 -3.73
N GLY A 69 -5.43 -13.26 -3.54
CA GLY A 69 -4.74 -13.12 -2.27
C GLY A 69 -4.25 -11.70 -2.04
N GLU A 70 -3.63 -11.12 -3.07
CA GLU A 70 -3.11 -9.76 -3.03
C GLU A 70 -2.97 -9.13 -4.41
N TYR A 71 -2.87 -7.80 -4.44
CA TYR A 71 -2.36 -7.08 -5.61
C TYR A 71 -1.59 -5.81 -5.22
N ARG A 72 -0.75 -5.34 -6.14
CA ARG A 72 0.14 -4.18 -5.99
C ARG A 72 0.27 -3.45 -7.34
N GLY A 73 0.11 -2.12 -7.34
CA GLY A 73 0.39 -1.29 -8.51
C GLY A 73 1.89 -1.03 -8.70
N TYR A 74 2.34 -1.00 -9.95
CA TYR A 74 3.72 -0.75 -10.35
C TYR A 74 3.84 0.26 -11.49
N LYS A 75 4.89 1.08 -11.41
CA LYS A 75 5.32 1.99 -12.46
C LYS A 75 6.84 1.94 -12.58
N ASN A 76 7.34 1.74 -13.79
CA ASN A 76 8.77 1.57 -14.07
C ASN A 76 9.47 0.53 -13.17
N GLY A 77 8.74 -0.54 -12.84
CA GLY A 77 9.21 -1.63 -11.97
C GLY A 77 9.24 -1.32 -10.47
N PHE A 78 8.84 -0.12 -10.03
CA PHE A 78 8.72 0.22 -8.61
C PHE A 78 7.26 0.20 -8.20
N ILE A 79 6.98 -0.18 -6.95
CA ILE A 79 5.62 -0.12 -6.42
C ILE A 79 5.13 1.33 -6.48
N ASP A 80 4.06 1.56 -7.22
CA ASP A 80 3.45 2.87 -7.40
C ASP A 80 1.95 2.68 -7.61
N GLY A 81 1.17 3.15 -6.64
CA GLY A 81 -0.26 2.93 -6.58
C GLY A 81 -0.69 2.10 -5.38
N GLN A 82 -1.86 1.48 -5.52
CA GLN A 82 -2.54 0.79 -4.43
C GLN A 82 -1.90 -0.57 -4.12
N MET A 83 -1.88 -0.92 -2.84
CA MET A 83 -1.48 -2.21 -2.32
C MET A 83 -2.63 -2.77 -1.50
N VAL A 84 -3.14 -3.95 -1.84
CA VAL A 84 -4.25 -4.58 -1.11
C VAL A 84 -3.97 -6.06 -0.87
N ASP A 85 -4.20 -6.48 0.37
CA ASP A 85 -4.23 -7.89 0.77
C ASP A 85 -5.63 -8.27 1.17
N PHE A 86 -6.00 -9.52 0.87
CA PHE A 86 -7.28 -10.09 1.27
C PHE A 86 -7.06 -11.20 2.28
N TYR A 87 -8.07 -11.47 3.09
CA TYR A 87 -8.20 -12.74 3.81
C TYR A 87 -8.80 -13.80 2.88
N ARG A 88 -8.68 -15.09 3.26
CA ARG A 88 -9.32 -16.20 2.52
C ARG A 88 -10.84 -16.09 2.43
N ASN A 89 -11.48 -15.29 3.30
CA ASN A 89 -12.90 -15.01 3.22
C ASN A 89 -13.24 -13.82 2.28
N LYS A 90 -12.27 -13.34 1.49
CA LYS A 90 -12.35 -12.20 0.56
C LYS A 90 -12.48 -10.82 1.20
N ASN A 91 -12.56 -10.73 2.53
CA ASN A 91 -12.53 -9.44 3.17
C ASN A 91 -11.12 -8.85 3.06
N ILE A 92 -11.05 -7.53 2.92
CA ILE A 92 -9.77 -6.81 2.89
C ILE A 92 -9.07 -7.03 4.22
N LYS A 93 -7.81 -7.44 4.13
CA LYS A 93 -6.89 -7.59 5.26
C LYS A 93 -6.13 -6.29 5.47
N GLU A 94 -5.50 -5.77 4.42
CA GLU A 94 -4.67 -4.57 4.46
C GLU A 94 -4.87 -3.73 3.19
N ILE A 95 -4.80 -2.40 3.32
CA ILE A 95 -4.79 -1.46 2.19
C ILE A 95 -3.82 -0.30 2.46
N ALA A 96 -3.05 0.05 1.43
CA ALA A 96 -2.14 1.18 1.44
C ALA A 96 -1.94 1.76 0.03
N ILE A 97 -1.25 2.90 -0.05
CA ILE A 97 -0.74 3.46 -1.29
C ILE A 97 0.78 3.65 -1.16
N ALA A 98 1.50 3.32 -2.23
CA ALA A 98 2.90 3.63 -2.37
C ALA A 98 3.12 4.54 -3.59
N HIS A 99 4.22 5.29 -3.55
CA HIS A 99 4.68 6.11 -4.65
C HIS A 99 6.19 5.92 -4.77
N GLU A 100 6.67 5.61 -5.98
CA GLU A 100 8.09 5.38 -6.27
C GLU A 100 8.78 4.41 -5.27
N GLY A 101 8.11 3.29 -4.97
CA GLY A 101 8.61 2.24 -4.08
C GLY A 101 8.45 2.53 -2.59
N THR A 102 7.88 3.68 -2.20
CA THR A 102 7.75 4.10 -0.81
C THR A 102 6.28 4.21 -0.40
N THR A 103 5.87 3.50 0.67
CA THR A 103 4.54 3.69 1.26
C THR A 103 4.39 5.12 1.80
N MET A 104 3.30 5.78 1.41
CA MET A 104 3.00 7.16 1.82
C MET A 104 1.54 7.28 2.24
N GLY A 105 1.30 8.06 3.29
CA GLY A 105 -0.04 8.35 3.77
C GLY A 105 -0.66 7.19 4.56
N PRO A 106 -1.99 7.02 4.46
CA PRO A 106 -2.71 6.00 5.23
C PRO A 106 -2.32 4.57 4.86
N PHE A 107 -2.21 3.75 5.89
CA PHE A 107 -2.18 2.29 5.83
C PHE A 107 -3.22 1.78 6.81
N ILE A 108 -4.06 0.85 6.37
CA ILE A 108 -5.16 0.34 7.19
C ILE A 108 -5.10 -1.18 7.20
N HIS A 109 -5.21 -1.76 8.39
CA HIS A 109 -5.30 -3.20 8.63
C HIS A 109 -6.62 -3.50 9.34
N PHE A 110 -7.32 -4.51 8.84
CA PHE A 110 -8.61 -4.95 9.32
C PHE A 110 -8.51 -6.26 10.09
N TYR A 111 -9.54 -6.58 10.86
CA TYR A 111 -9.83 -7.93 11.29
C TYR A 111 -10.57 -8.68 10.17
N GLU A 112 -10.59 -10.02 10.22
CA GLU A 112 -11.31 -10.86 9.26
C GLU A 112 -12.81 -10.54 9.13
N ASN A 113 -13.44 -9.93 10.14
CA ASN A 113 -14.83 -9.50 10.11
C ASN A 113 -15.03 -8.12 9.43
N GLY A 114 -13.97 -7.53 8.86
CA GLY A 114 -13.97 -6.22 8.22
C GLY A 114 -13.93 -5.03 9.18
N SER A 115 -13.91 -5.25 10.50
CA SER A 115 -13.71 -4.15 11.44
C SER A 115 -12.25 -3.72 11.47
N ILE A 116 -12.01 -2.43 11.63
CA ILE A 116 -10.63 -1.90 11.62
C ILE A 116 -9.90 -2.38 12.85
N LYS A 117 -8.70 -2.89 12.62
CA LYS A 117 -7.78 -3.38 13.65
C LYS A 117 -6.70 -2.35 13.94
N GLU A 118 -6.17 -1.73 12.90
CA GLU A 118 -5.07 -0.77 13.02
C GLU A 118 -5.10 0.25 11.87
N GLU A 119 -4.87 1.50 12.20
CA GLU A 119 -4.62 2.60 11.26
C GLU A 119 -3.19 3.10 11.48
N LYS A 120 -2.47 3.30 10.39
CA LYS A 120 -1.11 3.79 10.36
C LYS A 120 -1.00 4.95 9.39
N PHE A 121 -0.07 5.85 9.65
CA PHE A 121 0.34 6.83 8.66
C PHE A 121 1.83 6.72 8.41
N TYR A 122 2.20 6.74 7.14
CA TYR A 122 3.58 6.70 6.68
C TYR A 122 3.95 8.01 6.00
N SER A 123 5.18 8.45 6.22
CA SER A 123 5.76 9.54 5.45
C SER A 123 7.23 9.35 5.21
N PHE A 124 7.62 9.52 3.95
CA PHE A 124 8.96 9.18 3.46
C PHE A 124 9.39 7.76 3.89
N GLY A 125 8.43 6.83 3.94
CA GLY A 125 8.65 5.45 4.38
C GLY A 125 8.69 5.25 5.91
N TYR A 126 8.66 6.32 6.70
CA TYR A 126 8.63 6.22 8.16
C TYR A 126 7.19 6.11 8.66
N ASN A 127 6.91 5.09 9.47
CA ASN A 127 5.66 5.02 10.19
C ASN A 127 5.65 6.04 11.33
N ILE A 128 4.77 7.03 11.23
CA ILE A 128 4.74 8.18 12.14
C ILE A 128 3.62 8.12 13.18
N LEU A 129 2.55 7.41 12.88
CA LEU A 129 1.36 7.24 13.70
C LEU A 129 0.91 5.80 13.61
N ILE A 130 0.54 5.24 14.76
CA ILE A 130 -0.16 3.98 14.88
C ILE A 130 -1.35 4.19 15.80
N ILE A 131 -2.53 3.75 15.37
CA ILE A 131 -3.73 3.65 16.18
C ILE A 131 -4.24 2.23 16.07
N LYS A 132 -4.37 1.54 17.20
CA LYS A 132 -4.96 0.20 17.24
C LYS A 132 -6.32 0.24 17.88
N TYR A 133 -7.18 -0.64 17.39
CA TYR A 133 -8.55 -0.78 17.81
C TYR A 133 -8.83 -2.19 18.32
N ASP A 134 -9.72 -2.32 19.30
CA ASP A 134 -10.34 -3.62 19.61
C ASP A 134 -11.42 -3.98 18.57
N LYS A 135 -12.01 -5.17 18.70
CA LYS A 135 -13.11 -5.63 17.82
C LYS A 135 -14.38 -4.76 17.90
N ASN A 136 -14.54 -3.98 18.97
CA ASN A 136 -15.66 -3.06 19.18
C ASN A 136 -15.35 -1.64 18.70
N LYS A 137 -14.22 -1.43 18.00
CA LYS A 137 -13.74 -0.15 17.47
C LYS A 137 -13.31 0.86 18.54
N ASN A 138 -13.05 0.41 19.78
CA ASN A 138 -12.45 1.27 20.80
C ASN A 138 -10.94 1.36 20.57
N ILE A 139 -10.36 2.55 20.74
CA ILE A 139 -8.90 2.74 20.67
C ILE A 139 -8.25 2.04 21.87
N ILE A 140 -7.34 1.11 21.59
CA ILE A 140 -6.53 0.41 22.61
C ILE A 140 -5.10 0.96 22.68
N GLU A 141 -4.62 1.55 21.59
CA GLU A 141 -3.30 2.16 21.54
C GLU A 141 -3.33 3.32 20.55
N LYS A 142 -2.69 4.43 20.93
CA LYS A 142 -2.37 5.53 20.02
C LYS A 142 -0.94 5.96 20.28
N LYS A 143 -0.07 5.73 19.30
CA LYS A 143 1.37 5.98 19.41
C LYS A 143 1.83 6.86 18.26
N TYR A 144 2.51 7.95 18.61
CA TYR A 144 3.27 8.76 17.67
C TYR A 144 4.72 8.26 17.69
N ASN A 145 5.22 7.84 16.54
CA ASN A 145 6.56 7.27 16.39
C ASN A 145 7.62 8.30 15.99
N TYR A 146 7.22 9.57 15.87
CA TYR A 146 8.19 10.65 15.82
C TYR A 146 8.99 10.71 17.12
N GLY A 147 10.30 10.56 17.01
CA GLY A 147 11.18 11.25 17.94
C GLY A 147 11.29 12.70 17.48
N THR A 148 11.26 13.66 18.42
CA THR A 148 11.59 15.07 18.17
C THR A 148 12.84 15.23 17.32
N PHE A 149 13.80 14.30 17.48
CA PHE A 149 15.04 14.24 16.74
C PHE A 149 14.90 14.09 15.20
N PHE A 150 13.98 13.26 14.69
CA PHE A 150 13.85 13.07 13.23
C PHE A 150 13.16 14.27 12.57
N GLU A 151 12.17 14.83 13.25
CA GLU A 151 11.45 16.03 12.82
C GLU A 151 12.36 17.26 12.85
N GLU A 152 13.12 17.46 13.94
CA GLU A 152 14.13 18.53 14.04
C GLU A 152 15.21 18.38 12.97
N LYS A 153 15.66 17.15 12.71
CA LYS A 153 16.66 16.89 11.67
C LYS A 153 16.10 17.15 10.27
N LEU A 154 14.89 16.70 9.95
CA LEU A 154 14.21 17.00 8.68
C LEU A 154 14.01 18.50 8.49
N LYS A 155 13.46 19.18 9.51
CA LYS A 155 13.22 20.62 9.50
C LYS A 155 14.52 21.41 9.32
N LYS A 156 15.62 20.92 9.88
CA LYS A 156 16.94 21.57 9.80
C LYS A 156 17.68 21.27 8.50
N GLU A 157 17.72 20.01 8.07
CA GLU A 157 18.55 19.55 6.95
C GLU A 157 17.81 19.58 5.61
N CYS A 158 16.48 19.41 5.63
CA CYS A 158 15.63 19.36 4.44
C CYS A 158 14.30 20.14 4.66
N PRO A 159 14.34 21.47 4.88
CA PRO A 159 13.15 22.26 5.24
C PRO A 159 12.04 22.21 4.19
N ASP A 160 12.37 22.19 2.90
CA ASP A 160 11.36 22.09 1.82
C ASP A 160 10.63 20.73 1.85
N LEU A 161 11.36 19.67 2.18
CA LEU A 161 10.81 18.31 2.36
C LEU A 161 9.88 18.26 3.59
N TYR A 162 10.24 18.98 4.64
CA TYR A 162 9.44 19.12 5.86
C TYR A 162 8.15 19.95 5.65
N GLU A 163 8.20 21.04 4.90
CA GLU A 163 7.00 21.85 4.57
C GLU A 163 6.04 21.09 3.63
N MET A 164 6.58 20.37 2.64
CA MET A 164 5.78 19.44 1.81
C MET A 164 5.12 18.34 2.66
N PHE A 165 5.75 17.96 3.78
CA PHE A 165 5.27 16.91 4.66
C PHE A 165 4.12 17.36 5.57
N ILE A 166 4.28 18.49 6.27
CA ILE A 166 3.25 19.03 7.16
C ILE A 166 1.99 19.38 6.37
N SER A 167 2.15 20.00 5.20
CA SER A 167 1.00 20.34 4.34
C SER A 167 0.18 19.11 3.97
N LYS A 168 0.79 17.95 3.72
CA LYS A 168 0.05 16.70 3.42
C LYS A 168 -0.63 16.08 4.65
N ILE A 169 -0.10 16.27 5.86
CA ILE A 169 -0.74 15.76 7.09
C ILE A 169 -1.98 16.58 7.44
N GLU A 170 -1.93 17.91 7.29
CA GLU A 170 -3.05 18.80 7.58
C GLU A 170 -4.26 18.59 6.66
N PHE A 171 -4.09 17.92 5.51
CA PHE A 171 -5.21 17.49 4.66
C PHE A 171 -5.95 16.24 5.20
N PHE A 172 -5.38 15.52 6.17
CA PHE A 172 -5.94 14.26 6.70
C PHE A 172 -6.28 14.32 8.20
N VAL A 173 -6.24 15.50 8.84
CA VAL A 173 -6.64 15.74 10.24
C VAL A 173 -7.62 16.90 10.31
#